data_AF-A0A7S0L294-F1
#
_entry.id   AF-A0A7S0L294-F1
#
_cell.length_a   1.000
_cell.length_b   1.000
_cell.length_c   1.000
_cell.angle_alpha   90.00
_cell.angle_beta   90.00
_cell.angle_gamma   90.00
#
_symmetry.space_group_name_H-M   'P 1'
#
loop_
_entity.id
_entity.type
_entity.pdbx_description
1 polymer ?
#
loop_
_entity_poly.entity_id
_entity_poly.type
_entity_poly.pdbx_seq_one_letter_code
_entity_poly.pdbx_strand_id
1 'polypeptide(L)'
;LAVKRPRPARRRMKRAMLCAVLLMHCEALRTSLPHHHCGSTSARGLRCQRMIHASPYSEEREDVHGSHKEDPTPIVTQANPVGRVLLCYTGGTLGMVKEGGSWSPQQKRGGLSALIASMIEFHDDTMPDIHMVEYDPLLDSSNIGPADWCSLANLVGRHYFDYDGFVIVHGTDTMAYTASALSFMLEGLGKPVVLTGSMIPMREPFNDARRNLISSIVLAGSSQSCEVSVFFNDGLLRGNRAVKCDAGGLAAFSSPNHPPLATVG
;
A
#
# COMPACT_ATOMS: atom_id res chain seq x y z
N LEU A 1 -10.14 5.92 32.63
CA LEU A 1 -9.01 4.99 32.84
C LEU A 1 -8.12 5.02 31.61
N ALA A 2 -6.97 5.70 31.68
CA ALA A 2 -6.08 5.90 30.54
C ALA A 2 -5.32 4.60 30.22
N VAL A 3 -5.67 3.95 29.11
CA VAL A 3 -4.96 2.78 28.60
C VAL A 3 -3.67 3.26 27.91
N LYS A 4 -2.51 2.93 28.50
CA LYS A 4 -1.19 3.19 27.92
C LYS A 4 -1.07 2.47 26.57
N ARG A 5 -1.02 3.24 25.48
CA ARG A 5 -0.63 2.73 24.16
C ARG A 5 0.80 2.16 24.23
N PRO A 6 1.06 0.90 23.80
CA PRO A 6 2.41 0.38 23.75
C PRO A 6 3.21 1.12 22.65
N ARG A 7 4.39 1.63 22.99
CA ARG A 7 5.31 2.24 22.01
C ARG A 7 5.91 1.13 21.15
N PRO A 8 5.73 1.09 19.81
CA PRO A 8 6.44 0.11 19.00
C PRO A 8 7.91 0.52 18.90
N ALA A 9 8.80 -0.45 19.11
CA ALA A 9 10.24 -0.26 19.09
C ALA A 9 10.72 0.14 17.69
N ARG A 10 10.92 1.44 17.47
CA ARG A 10 11.46 2.07 16.23
C ARG A 10 12.65 1.36 15.59
N ARG A 11 13.43 0.58 16.36
CA ARG A 11 14.57 -0.23 15.91
C ARG A 11 14.22 -1.58 15.29
N ARG A 12 13.10 -2.22 15.68
CA ARG A 12 12.67 -3.52 15.11
C ARG A 12 12.09 -3.34 13.72
N MET A 13 11.20 -2.35 13.53
CA MET A 13 10.60 -2.03 12.23
C MET A 13 11.65 -1.69 11.16
N LYS A 14 12.59 -0.80 11.50
CA LYS A 14 13.68 -0.42 10.57
C LYS A 14 14.59 -1.61 10.21
N ARG A 15 14.81 -2.55 11.12
CA ARG A 15 15.63 -3.76 10.87
C ARG A 15 14.88 -4.80 10.05
N ALA A 16 13.59 -4.99 10.30
CA ALA A 16 12.75 -5.91 9.53
C ALA A 16 12.58 -5.46 8.08
N MET A 17 12.33 -4.15 7.86
CA MET A 17 12.27 -3.57 6.52
C MET A 17 13.58 -3.73 5.75
N LEU A 18 14.71 -3.47 6.40
CA LEU A 18 16.02 -3.66 5.79
C LEU A 18 16.29 -5.14 5.47
N CYS A 19 15.85 -6.07 6.32
CA CYS A 19 15.97 -7.52 6.11
C CYS A 19 15.10 -8.01 4.95
N ALA A 20 13.86 -7.55 4.82
CA ALA A 20 12.95 -7.92 3.73
C ALA A 20 13.50 -7.46 2.36
N VAL A 21 14.04 -6.24 2.30
CA VAL A 21 14.72 -5.72 1.10
C VAL A 21 15.96 -6.55 0.74
N LEU A 22 16.75 -6.97 1.73
CA LEU A 22 17.95 -7.79 1.53
C LEU A 22 17.64 -9.23 1.12
N LEU A 23 16.60 -9.86 1.68
CA LEU A 23 16.21 -11.24 1.36
C LEU A 23 15.66 -11.35 -0.07
N MET A 24 14.84 -10.39 -0.51
CA MET A 24 14.30 -10.35 -1.88
C MET A 24 15.38 -10.04 -2.93
N HIS A 25 16.37 -9.20 -2.60
CA HIS A 25 17.55 -9.02 -3.45
C HIS A 25 18.37 -10.31 -3.57
N CYS A 26 18.44 -11.12 -2.51
CA CYS A 26 19.14 -12.41 -2.53
C CYS A 26 18.44 -13.45 -3.41
N GLU A 27 17.12 -13.40 -3.50
CA GLU A 27 16.32 -14.36 -4.29
C GLU A 27 16.26 -13.97 -5.78
N ALA A 28 16.21 -12.67 -6.10
CA ALA A 28 16.36 -12.15 -7.47
C ALA A 28 17.77 -12.39 -8.07
N LEU A 29 18.80 -12.50 -7.22
CA LEU A 29 20.15 -12.90 -7.64
C LEU A 29 20.29 -14.42 -7.84
N ARG A 30 19.39 -15.25 -7.29
CA ARG A 30 19.39 -16.71 -7.52
C ARG A 30 18.76 -17.10 -8.86
N THR A 31 17.85 -16.29 -9.40
CA THR A 31 17.19 -16.54 -10.69
C THR A 31 17.98 -16.03 -11.90
N SER A 32 19.12 -15.35 -11.69
CA SER A 32 19.93 -14.73 -12.75
C SER A 32 21.31 -15.38 -12.97
N LEU A 33 21.58 -16.55 -12.38
CA LEU A 33 22.82 -17.30 -12.63
C LEU A 33 22.58 -18.41 -13.66
N PRO A 34 23.35 -18.47 -14.77
CA PRO A 34 23.26 -19.58 -15.72
C PRO A 34 23.72 -20.89 -15.07
N HIS A 35 22.99 -21.97 -15.36
CA HIS A 35 23.33 -23.32 -14.95
C HIS A 35 24.70 -23.73 -15.51
N HIS A 36 25.72 -23.76 -14.65
CA HIS A 36 26.95 -24.52 -14.90
C HIS A 36 26.96 -25.78 -14.03
N HIS A 37 27.00 -26.93 -14.69
CA HIS A 37 27.36 -28.22 -14.12
C HIS A 37 28.78 -28.19 -13.54
N CYS A 38 28.96 -28.66 -12.30
CA CYS A 38 30.12 -29.48 -11.93
C CYS A 38 29.91 -30.19 -10.58
N GLY A 39 30.61 -31.31 -10.41
CA GLY A 39 30.33 -32.36 -9.42
C GLY A 39 30.84 -32.12 -7.99
N SER A 40 30.28 -32.94 -7.10
CA SER A 40 30.81 -33.47 -5.84
C SER A 40 31.82 -32.64 -5.01
N THR A 41 31.48 -32.32 -3.76
CA THR A 41 32.09 -32.92 -2.55
C THR A 41 31.50 -32.35 -1.25
N SER A 42 31.49 -33.21 -0.24
CA SER A 42 31.09 -33.03 1.17
C SER A 42 31.92 -31.98 1.90
N ALA A 43 31.29 -31.20 2.80
CA ALA A 43 31.57 -31.23 4.26
C ALA A 43 31.26 -29.91 4.98
N ARG A 44 30.56 -30.09 6.12
CA ARG A 44 30.71 -29.40 7.42
C ARG A 44 30.29 -27.92 7.53
N GLY A 45 29.33 -27.73 8.43
CA GLY A 45 28.90 -26.42 8.90
C GLY A 45 30.02 -25.60 9.54
N LEU A 46 29.95 -24.31 9.31
CA LEU A 46 30.57 -23.31 10.15
C LEU A 46 29.50 -22.31 10.60
N ARG A 47 29.43 -22.16 11.92
CA ARG A 47 28.86 -21.00 12.61
C ARG A 47 29.46 -19.74 12.00
N CYS A 48 28.63 -18.84 11.49
CA CYS A 48 29.04 -17.50 11.09
C CYS A 48 28.51 -16.50 12.12
N GLN A 49 29.27 -16.30 13.20
CA GLN A 49 29.17 -15.11 14.06
C GLN A 49 30.22 -14.11 13.60
N ARG A 50 29.78 -12.87 13.33
CA ARG A 50 30.56 -11.64 13.15
C ARG A 50 31.42 -11.54 11.88
N MET A 51 30.94 -10.74 10.93
CA MET A 51 31.58 -9.46 10.56
C MET A 51 30.65 -8.74 9.57
N ILE A 52 29.88 -7.76 10.08
CA ILE A 52 29.29 -6.73 9.23
C ILE A 52 30.40 -5.71 9.00
N HIS A 53 31.24 -5.96 8.00
CA HIS A 53 31.99 -4.89 7.37
C HIS A 53 31.08 -4.34 6.26
N ALA A 54 30.62 -3.11 6.47
CA ALA A 54 29.97 -2.34 5.42
C ALA A 54 30.99 -2.12 4.30
N SER A 55 30.79 -2.80 3.17
CA SER A 55 31.48 -2.47 1.92
C SER A 55 30.79 -1.25 1.30
N PRO A 56 31.52 -0.18 0.96
CA PRO A 56 30.96 0.94 0.23
C PRO A 56 30.94 0.56 -1.25
N TYR A 57 29.82 0.02 -1.72
CA TYR A 57 29.56 -0.07 -3.15
C TYR A 57 28.64 1.10 -3.53
N SER A 58 29.27 2.15 -4.04
CA SER A 58 28.62 3.31 -4.64
C SER A 58 28.18 2.98 -6.07
N GLU A 59 26.87 3.17 -6.28
CA GLU A 59 26.21 3.76 -7.45
C GLU A 59 26.07 2.95 -8.76
N GLU A 60 24.96 3.31 -9.43
CA GLU A 60 24.47 2.91 -10.76
C GLU A 60 23.78 1.54 -10.84
N ARG A 61 22.57 1.46 -10.27
CA ARG A 61 21.52 0.61 -10.83
C ARG A 61 20.39 1.51 -11.32
N GLU A 62 20.03 1.35 -12.59
CA GLU A 62 18.84 1.97 -13.17
C GLU A 62 17.62 1.56 -12.34
N ASP A 63 17.03 2.53 -11.64
CA ASP A 63 15.76 2.38 -10.94
C ASP A 63 14.68 2.09 -11.98
N VAL A 64 14.30 0.83 -12.15
CA VAL A 64 13.37 0.41 -13.23
C VAL A 64 11.99 1.06 -13.10
N HIS A 65 11.61 1.59 -11.94
CA HIS A 65 10.56 2.60 -11.78
C HIS A 65 11.07 3.58 -10.72
N GLY A 66 11.40 4.81 -11.12
CA GLY A 66 12.04 5.81 -10.26
C GLY A 66 11.41 5.89 -8.89
N SER A 67 12.22 5.90 -7.82
CA SER A 67 11.71 6.04 -6.46
C SER A 67 10.82 7.30 -6.38
N HIS A 68 9.51 7.15 -6.20
CA HIS A 68 8.59 8.28 -6.04
C HIS A 68 8.99 9.03 -4.75
N LYS A 69 9.82 10.05 -4.92
CA LYS A 69 10.51 10.84 -3.88
C LYS A 69 9.73 12.11 -3.56
N GLU A 70 8.41 12.01 -3.49
CA GLU A 70 7.61 13.19 -3.20
C GLU A 70 7.06 13.18 -1.79
N ASP A 71 7.20 14.34 -1.17
CA ASP A 71 6.71 14.57 0.17
C ASP A 71 5.16 14.61 0.14
N PRO A 72 4.49 14.00 1.13
CA PRO A 72 3.05 14.03 1.21
C PRO A 72 2.48 15.46 1.22
N THR A 73 1.51 15.72 0.34
CA THR A 73 0.83 17.02 0.26
C THR A 73 -0.49 16.97 1.04
N PRO A 74 -0.80 17.95 1.91
CA PRO A 74 -2.09 18.00 2.59
C PRO A 74 -3.22 18.24 1.57
N ILE A 75 -4.30 17.45 1.67
CA ILE A 75 -5.53 17.61 0.88
C ILE A 75 -6.64 18.19 1.75
N VAL A 76 -6.82 17.61 2.93
CA VAL A 76 -7.84 17.98 3.89
C VAL A 76 -7.18 18.15 5.24
N THR A 77 -7.49 19.25 5.91
CA THR A 77 -7.01 19.57 7.26
C THR A 77 -8.18 19.98 8.11
N GLN A 78 -8.40 19.26 9.20
CA GLN A 78 -9.45 19.54 10.16
C GLN A 78 -8.98 20.55 11.20
N ALA A 79 -9.93 21.26 11.81
CA ALA A 79 -9.62 22.11 12.96
C ALA A 79 -9.19 21.29 14.19
N ASN A 80 -9.82 20.13 14.39
CA ASN A 80 -9.56 19.19 15.48
C ASN A 80 -9.52 17.75 14.95
N PRO A 81 -8.43 17.31 14.31
CA PRO A 81 -8.40 16.02 13.62
C PRO A 81 -8.49 14.84 14.59
N VAL A 82 -9.35 13.87 14.26
CA VAL A 82 -9.45 12.60 15.00
C VAL A 82 -8.28 11.64 14.74
N GLY A 83 -7.48 11.91 13.71
CA GLY A 83 -6.27 11.18 13.32
C GLY A 83 -5.66 11.75 12.04
N ARG A 84 -4.51 11.23 11.60
CA ARG A 84 -3.89 11.60 10.32
C ARG A 84 -3.64 10.39 9.43
N VAL A 85 -4.12 10.44 8.19
CA VAL A 85 -4.01 9.33 7.23
C VAL A 85 -3.16 9.75 6.03
N LEU A 86 -2.24 8.87 5.63
CA LEU A 86 -1.53 9.01 4.37
C LEU A 86 -2.22 8.20 3.28
N LEU A 87 -2.69 8.90 2.24
CA LEU A 87 -3.26 8.35 1.04
C LEU A 87 -2.16 8.17 -0.03
N CYS A 88 -1.85 6.93 -0.37
CA CYS A 88 -0.89 6.58 -1.42
C CYS A 88 -1.68 6.28 -2.70
N TYR A 89 -1.74 7.23 -3.63
CA TYR A 89 -2.44 7.05 -4.89
C TYR A 89 -1.50 6.47 -5.93
N THR A 90 -1.57 5.15 -6.15
CA THR A 90 -0.71 4.45 -7.11
C THR A 90 -1.32 4.40 -8.51
N GLY A 91 -2.63 4.60 -8.65
CA GLY A 91 -3.36 4.50 -9.91
C GLY A 91 -4.67 3.74 -9.77
N GLY A 92 -5.10 3.11 -10.86
CA GLY A 92 -6.37 2.35 -10.94
C GLY A 92 -7.59 3.20 -11.33
N THR A 93 -8.70 2.50 -11.57
CA THR A 93 -9.96 3.06 -12.09
C THR A 93 -10.51 4.22 -11.26
N LEU A 94 -10.25 4.24 -9.95
CA LEU A 94 -10.78 5.23 -9.01
C LEU A 94 -10.53 6.67 -9.47
N GLY A 95 -9.33 6.98 -9.95
CA GLY A 95 -8.97 8.32 -10.42
C GLY A 95 -8.94 8.49 -11.94
N MET A 96 -9.48 7.53 -12.71
CA MET A 96 -9.55 7.66 -14.17
C MET A 96 -10.49 8.79 -14.61
N VAL A 97 -10.16 9.39 -15.75
CA VAL A 97 -10.94 10.42 -16.43
C VAL A 97 -11.38 9.91 -17.80
N LYS A 98 -12.50 10.44 -18.29
CA LYS A 98 -12.99 10.16 -19.63
C LYS A 98 -12.58 11.29 -20.58
N GLU A 99 -11.66 11.00 -21.49
CA GLU A 99 -11.19 11.95 -22.51
C GLU A 99 -11.42 11.32 -23.89
N GLY A 100 -12.10 12.05 -24.79
CA GLY A 100 -12.39 11.53 -26.14
C GLY A 100 -13.24 10.25 -26.17
N GLY A 101 -13.99 9.96 -25.10
CA GLY A 101 -14.79 8.74 -24.98
C GLY A 101 -14.05 7.53 -24.41
N SER A 102 -12.73 7.61 -24.22
CA SER A 102 -11.92 6.54 -23.62
C SER A 102 -11.57 6.85 -22.16
N TRP A 103 -11.43 5.80 -21.36
CA TRP A 103 -10.95 5.90 -19.98
C TRP A 103 -9.43 5.91 -19.97
N SER A 104 -8.86 6.88 -19.28
CA SER A 104 -7.41 6.97 -19.09
C SER A 104 -7.06 7.48 -17.70
N PRO A 105 -5.88 7.12 -17.16
CA PRO A 105 -5.34 7.80 -16.00
C PRO A 105 -5.21 9.29 -16.28
N GLN A 106 -5.54 10.11 -15.29
CA GLN A 106 -5.41 11.55 -15.42
C GLN A 106 -3.94 11.92 -15.66
N GLN A 107 -3.66 12.68 -16.72
CA GLN A 107 -2.30 13.06 -17.10
C GLN A 107 -1.73 14.18 -16.23
N LYS A 108 -2.59 15.05 -15.70
CA LYS A 108 -2.20 16.16 -14.82
C LYS A 108 -2.36 15.75 -13.35
N ARG A 109 -1.25 15.82 -12.62
CA ARG A 109 -1.20 15.62 -11.17
C ARG A 109 -2.16 16.51 -10.39
N GLY A 110 -2.57 16.03 -9.23
CA GLY A 110 -3.40 16.75 -8.28
C GLY A 110 -4.88 16.81 -8.66
N GLY A 111 -5.29 16.12 -9.73
CA GLY A 111 -6.68 16.11 -10.13
C GLY A 111 -7.58 15.28 -9.21
N LEU A 112 -7.06 14.18 -8.63
CA LEU A 112 -7.77 13.42 -7.61
C LEU A 112 -7.79 14.16 -6.27
N SER A 113 -6.69 14.80 -5.84
CA SER A 113 -6.70 15.60 -4.61
C SER A 113 -7.67 16.77 -4.69
N ALA A 114 -7.67 17.52 -5.80
CA ALA A 114 -8.62 18.61 -6.00
C ALA A 114 -10.08 18.11 -5.96
N LEU A 115 -10.35 16.92 -6.53
CA LEU A 115 -11.67 16.30 -6.48
C LEU A 115 -12.07 15.94 -5.03
N ILE A 116 -11.19 15.27 -4.28
CA ILE A 116 -11.42 14.93 -2.87
C ILE A 116 -11.65 16.20 -2.04
N ALA A 117 -10.79 17.21 -2.19
CA ALA A 117 -10.90 18.47 -1.46
C ALA A 117 -12.19 19.25 -1.76
N SER A 118 -12.84 19.00 -2.91
CA SER A 118 -14.10 19.65 -3.26
C SER A 118 -15.36 18.98 -2.69
N MET A 119 -15.23 17.75 -2.19
CA MET A 119 -16.36 16.93 -1.72
C MET A 119 -16.60 17.17 -0.22
N ILE A 120 -17.82 17.60 0.13
CA ILE A 120 -18.21 18.00 1.49
C ILE A 120 -17.99 16.89 2.53
N GLU A 121 -18.19 15.63 2.14
CA GLU A 121 -18.08 14.45 2.99
C GLU A 121 -16.65 14.16 3.47
N PHE A 122 -15.61 14.72 2.85
CA PHE A 122 -14.25 14.68 3.41
C PHE A 122 -13.96 15.78 4.43
N HIS A 123 -14.85 16.78 4.57
CA HIS A 123 -14.71 17.89 5.53
C HIS A 123 -15.59 17.72 6.76
N ASP A 124 -16.18 16.54 6.96
CA ASP A 124 -16.89 16.22 8.20
C ASP A 124 -15.91 16.12 9.38
N ASP A 125 -16.33 16.57 10.57
CA ASP A 125 -15.49 16.59 11.78
C ASP A 125 -14.99 15.20 12.20
N THR A 126 -15.65 14.14 11.74
CA THR A 126 -15.23 12.75 12.01
C THR A 126 -14.16 12.24 11.04
N MET A 127 -13.84 13.00 9.99
CA MET A 127 -12.82 12.64 9.02
C MET A 127 -11.41 12.92 9.59
N PRO A 128 -10.44 12.01 9.42
CA PRO A 128 -9.02 12.31 9.70
C PRO A 128 -8.48 13.45 8.80
N ASP A 129 -7.33 14.03 9.17
CA ASP A 129 -6.54 14.78 8.18
C ASP A 129 -6.08 13.83 7.09
N ILE A 130 -6.10 14.31 5.84
CA ILE A 130 -5.72 13.52 4.67
C ILE A 130 -4.53 14.21 4.01
N HIS A 131 -3.41 13.52 4.00
CA HIS A 131 -2.28 13.87 3.14
C HIS A 131 -2.17 12.84 2.03
N MET A 132 -1.64 13.22 0.87
CA MET A 132 -1.49 12.31 -0.26
C MET A 132 -0.10 12.34 -0.86
N VAL A 133 0.34 11.16 -1.27
CA VAL A 133 1.42 10.96 -2.24
C VAL A 133 0.80 10.39 -3.50
N GLU A 134 0.95 11.10 -4.61
CA GLU A 134 0.51 10.68 -5.94
C GLU A 134 1.68 10.13 -6.72
N TYR A 135 1.54 8.93 -7.26
CA TYR A 135 2.56 8.30 -8.09
C TYR A 135 2.63 8.99 -9.45
N ASP A 136 3.83 9.03 -10.01
CA ASP A 136 4.08 9.58 -11.33
C ASP A 136 5.23 8.82 -12.02
N PRO A 137 4.92 8.10 -13.11
CA PRO A 137 3.58 7.93 -13.66
C PRO A 137 2.65 7.14 -12.71
N LEU A 138 1.34 7.31 -12.87
CA LEU A 138 0.38 6.38 -12.28
C LEU A 138 0.58 4.98 -12.86
N LEU A 139 0.42 3.97 -12.02
CA LEU A 139 0.63 2.58 -12.37
C LEU A 139 -0.66 1.95 -12.88
N ASP A 140 -0.53 1.15 -13.94
CA ASP A 140 -1.54 0.17 -14.33
C ASP A 140 -1.40 -1.06 -13.42
N SER A 141 -2.46 -1.42 -12.71
CA SER A 141 -2.42 -2.56 -11.78
C SER A 141 -2.03 -3.86 -12.45
N SER A 142 -2.35 -4.06 -13.73
CA SER A 142 -1.94 -5.27 -14.45
C SER A 142 -0.41 -5.44 -14.53
N ASN A 143 0.35 -4.35 -14.36
CA ASN A 143 1.81 -4.32 -14.43
C ASN A 143 2.50 -4.15 -13.06
N ILE A 144 1.75 -4.05 -11.96
CA ILE A 144 2.33 -3.89 -10.62
C ILE A 144 3.01 -5.19 -10.17
N GLY A 145 4.28 -5.09 -9.77
CA GLY A 145 5.10 -6.24 -9.38
C GLY A 145 5.97 -6.02 -8.15
N PRO A 146 6.97 -6.90 -7.92
CA PRO A 146 7.80 -6.87 -6.71
C PRO A 146 8.56 -5.57 -6.46
N ALA A 147 8.99 -4.87 -7.53
CA ALA A 147 9.65 -3.59 -7.40
C ALA A 147 8.70 -2.51 -6.82
N ASP A 148 7.46 -2.47 -7.31
CA ASP A 148 6.43 -1.56 -6.83
C ASP A 148 6.01 -1.86 -5.39
N TRP A 149 5.95 -3.14 -5.02
CA TRP A 149 5.71 -3.55 -3.63
C TRP A 149 6.81 -3.08 -2.70
N CYS A 150 8.08 -3.15 -3.13
CA CYS A 150 9.21 -2.59 -2.39
C CYS A 150 9.09 -1.07 -2.25
N SER A 151 8.75 -0.37 -3.33
CA SER A 151 8.52 1.08 -3.31
C SER A 151 7.40 1.48 -2.35
N LEU A 152 6.26 0.78 -2.39
CA LEU A 152 5.14 0.99 -1.46
C LEU A 152 5.51 0.71 -0.01
N ALA A 153 6.18 -0.41 0.27
CA ALA A 153 6.63 -0.73 1.61
C ALA A 153 7.59 0.34 2.13
N ASN A 154 8.54 0.79 1.31
CA ASN A 154 9.48 1.86 1.67
C ASN A 154 8.77 3.19 1.94
N LEU A 155 7.75 3.53 1.14
CA LEU A 155 6.94 4.73 1.34
C LEU A 155 6.22 4.70 2.70
N VAL A 156 5.50 3.61 2.99
CA VAL A 156 4.83 3.39 4.28
C VAL A 156 5.85 3.45 5.42
N GLY A 157 7.02 2.82 5.25
CA GLY A 157 8.10 2.80 6.24
C GLY A 157 8.71 4.16 6.54
N ARG A 158 8.91 4.98 5.50
CA ARG A 158 9.44 6.34 5.61
C ARG A 158 8.52 7.22 6.46
N HIS A 159 7.21 7.13 6.22
CA HIS A 159 6.20 7.97 6.86
C HIS A 159 5.50 7.28 8.05
N TYR A 160 5.99 6.12 8.48
CA TYR A 160 5.31 5.28 9.46
C TYR A 160 5.00 5.98 10.78
N PHE A 161 5.84 6.92 11.21
CA PHE A 161 5.67 7.63 12.48
C PHE A 161 4.92 8.96 12.38
N ASP A 162 4.67 9.44 11.16
CA ASP A 162 4.06 10.74 10.90
C ASP A 162 2.53 10.65 10.79
N TYR A 163 2.01 9.48 10.45
CA TYR A 163 0.58 9.19 10.22
C TYR A 163 0.08 8.07 11.11
N ASP A 164 -1.21 8.08 11.46
CA ASP A 164 -1.86 7.05 12.28
C ASP A 164 -2.27 5.81 11.48
N GLY A 165 -2.47 5.96 10.17
CA GLY A 165 -2.76 4.86 9.25
C GLY A 165 -2.50 5.21 7.79
N PHE A 166 -2.59 4.20 6.93
CA PHE A 166 -2.27 4.31 5.51
C PHE A 166 -3.42 3.77 4.67
N VAL A 167 -3.77 4.49 3.60
CA VAL A 167 -4.66 4.00 2.56
C VAL A 167 -3.88 3.95 1.25
N ILE A 168 -3.92 2.82 0.56
CA ILE A 168 -3.29 2.64 -0.75
C ILE A 168 -4.40 2.50 -1.79
N VAL A 169 -4.55 3.51 -2.63
CA VAL A 169 -5.48 3.47 -3.77
C VAL A 169 -4.78 2.79 -4.92
N HIS A 170 -5.34 1.67 -5.35
CA HIS A 170 -4.73 0.72 -6.28
C HIS A 170 -5.77 0.22 -7.30
N GLY A 171 -5.32 -0.17 -8.49
CA GLY A 171 -6.20 -0.84 -9.47
C GLY A 171 -6.56 -2.26 -9.04
N THR A 172 -7.72 -2.77 -9.46
CA THR A 172 -8.28 -3.99 -8.83
C THR A 172 -7.60 -5.28 -9.28
N ASP A 173 -6.98 -5.33 -10.46
CA ASP A 173 -6.49 -6.59 -11.07
C ASP A 173 -5.48 -7.34 -10.20
N THR A 174 -4.55 -6.62 -9.58
CA THR A 174 -3.48 -7.23 -8.77
C THR A 174 -3.51 -6.78 -7.30
N MET A 175 -4.56 -6.08 -6.87
CA MET A 175 -4.66 -5.55 -5.50
C MET A 175 -4.49 -6.64 -4.42
N ALA A 176 -5.07 -7.83 -4.63
CA ALA A 176 -4.93 -8.95 -3.69
C ALA A 176 -3.48 -9.46 -3.58
N TYR A 177 -2.72 -9.44 -4.69
CA TYR A 177 -1.30 -9.80 -4.69
C TYR A 177 -0.47 -8.76 -3.94
N THR A 178 -0.68 -7.47 -4.22
CA THR A 178 -0.02 -6.37 -3.50
C THR A 178 -0.34 -6.41 -2.00
N ALA A 179 -1.61 -6.63 -1.62
CA ALA A 179 -2.02 -6.76 -0.22
C ALA A 179 -1.33 -7.94 0.47
N SER A 180 -1.25 -9.08 -0.21
CA SER A 180 -0.56 -10.26 0.30
C SER A 180 0.94 -10.00 0.51
N ALA A 181 1.62 -9.43 -0.49
CA ALA A 181 3.04 -9.11 -0.42
C ALA A 181 3.34 -8.13 0.73
N LEU A 182 2.61 -7.01 0.81
CA LEU A 182 2.79 -6.01 1.86
C LEU A 182 2.54 -6.60 3.26
N SER A 183 1.63 -7.56 3.41
CA SER A 183 1.39 -8.21 4.71
C SER A 183 2.62 -8.94 5.27
N PHE A 184 3.50 -9.44 4.39
CA PHE A 184 4.76 -10.06 4.78
C PHE A 184 5.91 -9.05 4.90
N MET A 185 5.93 -8.03 4.03
CA MET A 185 7.00 -7.03 4.02
C MET A 185 6.92 -6.05 5.20
N LEU A 186 5.72 -5.73 5.67
CA LEU A 186 5.47 -4.81 6.77
C LEU A 186 5.45 -5.53 8.13
N GLU A 187 6.54 -6.21 8.48
CA GLU A 187 6.64 -6.96 9.74
C GLU A 187 6.51 -6.04 10.98
N GLY A 188 5.74 -6.48 11.98
CA GLY A 188 5.55 -5.75 13.23
C GLY A 188 4.65 -4.53 13.10
N LEU A 189 3.75 -4.56 12.11
CA LEU A 189 2.75 -3.53 11.87
C LEU A 189 1.91 -3.26 13.13
N GLY A 190 1.78 -1.99 13.47
CA GLY A 190 1.04 -1.47 14.63
C GLY A 190 0.12 -0.31 14.26
N LYS A 191 -0.15 -0.14 12.96
CA LYS A 191 -1.02 0.87 12.35
C LYS A 191 -1.73 0.22 11.16
N PRO A 192 -3.01 0.54 10.89
CA PRO A 192 -3.73 -0.04 9.76
C PRO A 192 -3.13 0.38 8.42
N VAL A 193 -3.10 -0.57 7.48
CA VAL A 193 -2.80 -0.31 6.06
C VAL A 193 -3.95 -0.89 5.23
N VAL A 194 -4.74 -0.02 4.62
CA VAL A 194 -5.96 -0.40 3.88
C VAL A 194 -5.71 -0.19 2.39
N LEU A 195 -5.71 -1.26 1.61
CA LEU A 195 -5.77 -1.19 0.15
C LEU A 195 -7.22 -1.02 -0.27
N THR A 196 -7.46 -0.15 -1.23
CA THR A 196 -8.79 0.03 -1.82
C THR A 196 -8.69 0.50 -3.27
N GLY A 197 -9.83 0.56 -3.94
CA GLY A 197 -9.94 0.99 -5.33
C GLY A 197 -11.41 1.07 -5.71
N SER A 198 -11.69 0.97 -7.00
CA SER A 198 -13.07 0.93 -7.48
C SER A 198 -13.20 0.20 -8.80
N MET A 199 -14.41 -0.23 -9.11
CA MET A 199 -14.78 -0.71 -10.44
C MET A 199 -15.28 0.42 -11.33
N ILE A 200 -15.82 1.49 -10.73
CA ILE A 200 -16.32 2.67 -11.45
C ILE A 200 -15.54 3.93 -11.00
N PRO A 201 -15.07 4.79 -11.92
CA PRO A 201 -14.33 6.00 -11.56
C PRO A 201 -15.11 6.95 -10.65
N MET A 202 -14.42 7.67 -9.78
CA MET A 202 -15.05 8.57 -8.79
C MET A 202 -15.84 9.73 -9.40
N ARG A 203 -15.53 10.10 -10.64
CA ARG A 203 -16.20 11.19 -11.36
C ARG A 203 -17.56 10.79 -11.94
N GLU A 204 -17.85 9.49 -12.01
CA GLU A 204 -19.16 9.01 -12.46
C GLU A 204 -20.20 9.14 -11.34
N PRO A 205 -21.48 9.40 -11.64
CA PRO A 205 -22.51 9.63 -10.62
C PRO A 205 -22.79 8.38 -9.76
N PHE A 206 -22.78 7.20 -10.36
CA PHE A 206 -23.09 5.93 -9.71
C PHE A 206 -21.81 5.10 -9.55
N ASN A 207 -20.94 5.52 -8.62
CA ASN A 207 -19.64 4.90 -8.41
C ASN A 207 -19.51 4.26 -7.02
N ASP A 208 -18.70 3.22 -6.92
CA ASP A 208 -18.24 2.60 -5.68
C ASP A 208 -17.02 3.30 -5.08
N ALA A 209 -16.26 4.04 -5.89
CA ALA A 209 -15.03 4.75 -5.51
C ALA A 209 -15.19 5.64 -4.27
N ARG A 210 -16.26 6.45 -4.21
CA ARG A 210 -16.48 7.40 -3.12
C ARG A 210 -16.64 6.68 -1.79
N ARG A 211 -17.53 5.69 -1.74
CA ARG A 211 -17.78 4.90 -0.53
C ARG A 211 -16.55 4.11 -0.12
N ASN A 212 -15.90 3.43 -1.06
CA ASN A 212 -14.67 2.69 -0.82
C ASN A 212 -13.57 3.58 -0.22
N LEU A 213 -13.35 4.77 -0.78
CA LEU A 213 -12.32 5.69 -0.29
C LEU A 213 -12.64 6.24 1.10
N ILE A 214 -13.85 6.75 1.32
CA ILE A 214 -14.28 7.32 2.61
C ILE A 214 -14.14 6.28 3.72
N SER A 215 -14.71 5.09 3.52
CA SER A 215 -14.65 4.02 4.52
C SER A 215 -13.20 3.58 4.77
N SER A 216 -12.36 3.49 3.74
CA SER A 216 -10.95 3.14 3.91
C SER A 216 -10.18 4.17 4.73
N ILE A 217 -10.42 5.45 4.50
CA ILE A 217 -9.77 6.54 5.26
C ILE A 217 -10.22 6.53 6.72
N VAL A 218 -11.53 6.40 6.96
CA VAL A 218 -12.07 6.32 8.33
C VAL A 218 -11.50 5.10 9.05
N LEU A 219 -11.48 3.93 8.40
CA LEU A 219 -10.89 2.71 8.96
C LEU A 219 -9.38 2.88 9.21
N ALA A 220 -8.63 3.51 8.32
CA ALA A 220 -7.21 3.77 8.54
C ALA A 220 -6.97 4.77 9.69
N GLY A 221 -7.83 5.75 9.89
CA GLY A 221 -7.69 6.75 10.96
C GLY A 221 -8.14 6.28 12.35
N SER A 222 -9.05 5.30 12.41
CA SER A 222 -9.76 4.94 13.65
C SER A 222 -9.70 3.46 14.04
N SER A 223 -9.36 2.56 13.12
CA SER A 223 -9.42 1.12 13.37
C SER A 223 -8.29 0.62 14.28
N GLN A 224 -8.61 -0.38 15.11
CA GLN A 224 -7.63 -1.12 15.89
C GLN A 224 -6.97 -2.25 15.08
N SER A 225 -7.45 -2.55 13.87
CA SER A 225 -6.88 -3.61 13.03
C SER A 225 -5.51 -3.19 12.47
N CYS A 226 -4.45 -3.57 13.16
CA CYS A 226 -3.07 -3.25 12.81
C CYS A 226 -2.50 -4.23 11.76
N GLU A 227 -3.22 -4.38 10.65
CA GLU A 227 -2.89 -5.34 9.58
C GLU A 227 -2.99 -4.69 8.20
N VAL A 228 -2.42 -5.37 7.20
CA VAL A 228 -2.68 -5.05 5.80
C VAL A 228 -4.02 -5.67 5.41
N SER A 229 -4.93 -4.85 4.88
CA SER A 229 -6.31 -5.22 4.58
C SER A 229 -6.74 -4.70 3.22
N VAL A 230 -7.80 -5.29 2.66
CA VAL A 230 -8.48 -4.82 1.45
C VAL A 230 -9.88 -4.40 1.83
N PHE A 231 -10.26 -3.16 1.56
CA PHE A 231 -11.64 -2.70 1.75
C PHE A 231 -12.35 -2.58 0.40
N PHE A 232 -13.45 -3.34 0.26
CA PHE A 232 -14.28 -3.34 -0.93
C PHE A 232 -15.71 -3.79 -0.58
N ASN A 233 -16.71 -3.14 -1.18
CA ASN A 233 -18.13 -3.52 -1.05
C ASN A 233 -18.53 -3.80 0.41
N ASP A 234 -18.32 -2.79 1.27
CA ASP A 234 -18.64 -2.81 2.70
C ASP A 234 -17.84 -3.81 3.57
N GLY A 235 -17.00 -4.65 2.97
CA GLY A 235 -16.17 -5.62 3.69
C GLY A 235 -14.73 -5.15 3.87
N LEU A 236 -14.22 -5.22 5.10
CA LEU A 236 -12.78 -5.13 5.37
C LEU A 236 -12.21 -6.54 5.43
N LEU A 237 -11.42 -6.93 4.44
CA LEU A 237 -10.84 -8.27 4.30
C LEU A 237 -9.38 -8.26 4.74
N ARG A 238 -8.91 -9.35 5.38
CA ARG A 238 -7.48 -9.53 5.65
C ARG A 238 -6.72 -9.65 4.32
N GLY A 239 -5.67 -8.86 4.13
CA GLY A 239 -5.00 -8.68 2.83
C GLY A 239 -4.50 -9.98 2.21
N ASN A 240 -3.84 -10.83 3.02
CA ASN A 240 -3.35 -12.15 2.58
C ASN A 240 -4.40 -13.27 2.56
N ARG A 241 -5.69 -12.92 2.69
CA ARG A 241 -6.84 -13.83 2.53
C ARG A 241 -7.81 -13.38 1.45
N ALA A 242 -7.68 -12.14 0.98
CA ALA A 242 -8.51 -11.57 -0.07
C ALA A 242 -8.15 -12.15 -1.44
N VAL A 243 -9.15 -12.34 -2.28
CA VAL A 243 -9.02 -12.71 -3.70
C VAL A 243 -9.98 -11.86 -4.53
N LYS A 244 -9.59 -11.50 -5.75
CA LYS A 244 -10.52 -10.90 -6.73
C LYS A 244 -11.37 -12.03 -7.30
N CYS A 245 -12.67 -12.02 -7.03
CA CYS A 245 -13.61 -13.05 -7.46
C CYS A 245 -14.53 -12.59 -8.61
N ASP A 246 -14.62 -11.29 -8.87
CA ASP A 246 -15.41 -10.71 -9.95
C ASP A 246 -14.62 -9.59 -10.64
N ALA A 247 -14.70 -9.54 -11.97
CA ALA A 247 -14.01 -8.56 -12.80
C ALA A 247 -14.90 -7.38 -13.24
N GLY A 248 -16.23 -7.47 -13.03
CA GLY A 248 -17.19 -6.42 -13.41
C GLY A 248 -18.17 -6.02 -12.32
N GLY A 249 -18.45 -6.90 -11.35
CA GLY A 249 -19.33 -6.63 -10.22
C GLY A 249 -18.68 -5.75 -9.14
N LEU A 250 -19.50 -4.97 -8.42
CA LEU A 250 -19.04 -4.13 -7.31
C LEU A 250 -18.51 -4.96 -6.13
N ALA A 251 -19.03 -6.18 -5.94
CA ALA A 251 -18.50 -7.17 -5.00
C ALA A 251 -17.27 -7.91 -5.59
N ALA A 252 -16.26 -7.14 -6.01
CA ALA A 252 -15.10 -7.64 -6.74
C ALA A 252 -14.18 -8.55 -5.91
N PHE A 253 -14.18 -8.41 -4.58
CA PHE A 253 -13.28 -9.12 -3.67
C PHE A 253 -14.03 -9.97 -2.65
N SER A 254 -13.45 -11.12 -2.31
CA SER A 254 -13.93 -12.02 -1.27
C SER A 254 -12.78 -12.62 -0.47
N SER A 255 -13.08 -13.23 0.67
CA SER A 255 -12.12 -13.95 1.52
C SER A 255 -12.69 -15.34 1.84
N PRO A 256 -12.56 -16.33 0.93
CA PRO A 256 -13.29 -17.60 1.02
C PRO A 256 -12.97 -18.42 2.28
N ASN A 257 -11.74 -18.30 2.79
CA ASN A 257 -11.22 -19.13 3.87
C ASN A 257 -10.95 -18.35 5.18
N HIS A 258 -11.46 -17.12 5.29
CA HIS A 258 -11.32 -16.32 6.50
C HIS A 258 -12.45 -15.27 6.56
N PRO A 259 -13.15 -15.08 7.69
CA PRO A 259 -14.19 -14.08 7.78
C PRO A 259 -13.65 -12.65 7.54
N PRO A 260 -14.49 -11.70 7.09
CA PRO A 260 -14.13 -10.28 7.09
C PRO A 260 -13.68 -9.83 8.49
N LEU A 261 -12.70 -8.94 8.53
CA LEU A 261 -12.23 -8.29 9.76
C LEU A 261 -13.28 -7.34 10.33
N ALA A 262 -14.05 -6.71 9.44
CA ALA A 262 -15.19 -5.85 9.77
C ALA A 262 -16.14 -5.75 8.57
N THR A 263 -17.37 -5.33 8.85
CA THR A 263 -18.36 -4.93 7.85
C THR A 263 -18.83 -3.51 8.18
N VAL A 264 -18.90 -2.64 7.18
CA VAL A 264 -19.36 -1.24 7.32
C VAL A 264 -20.79 -1.14 6.83
N GLY A 265 -21.72 -0.80 7.72
CA GLY A 265 -23.16 -0.72 7.44
C GLY A 265 -23.93 -0.06 8.56
#